data_AF-A0A916J773-F1
#
_entry.id   AF-A0A916J773-F1
#
_cell.length_a   1.000
_cell.length_b   1.000
_cell.length_c   1.000
_cell.angle_alpha   90.00
_cell.angle_beta   90.00
_cell.angle_gamma   90.00
#
_symmetry.space_group_name_H-M   'P 1'
#
loop_
_entity.id
_entity.type
_entity.pdbx_description
1 polymer ?
#
loop_
_entity_poly.entity_id
_entity_poly.type
_entity_poly.pdbx_seq_one_letter_code
_entity_poly.pdbx_strand_id
1 'polypeptide(L)'
;MAGGNAGVSVSATVLSKNSCKFQGSVAIALAFGNISPASATPATASASLAFSCGGASPSVTYALNQDSGMYKAGPNANRMKHATQAAYLPYTLTITPSSGTVAKNATQSVTVSGSVAPADFQDATAGVYADTVVITLNP
;
A
#
# COMPACT_ATOMS: atom_id res chain seq x y z
N MET A 1 25.48 -51.52 -8.43
CA MET A 1 25.95 -50.14 -8.74
C MET A 1 24.91 -49.55 -9.69
N ALA A 2 24.17 -48.51 -9.28
CA ALA A 2 23.22 -47.83 -10.17
C ALA A 2 23.88 -46.53 -10.65
N GLY A 3 24.33 -46.53 -11.90
CA GLY A 3 24.79 -45.34 -12.62
C GLY A 3 23.64 -44.81 -13.46
N GLY A 4 23.09 -43.67 -13.07
CA GLY A 4 22.10 -42.96 -13.86
C GLY A 4 22.19 -41.48 -13.55
N ASN A 5 22.78 -40.70 -14.46
CA ASN A 5 22.75 -39.25 -14.38
C ASN A 5 21.38 -38.78 -14.89
N ALA A 6 20.50 -38.41 -13.96
CA ALA A 6 19.26 -37.69 -14.28
C ALA A 6 19.59 -36.21 -14.46
N GLY A 7 19.60 -35.74 -15.71
CA GLY A 7 19.75 -34.32 -16.03
C GLY A 7 18.41 -33.59 -15.92
N VAL A 8 18.33 -32.59 -15.03
CA VAL A 8 17.19 -31.67 -14.96
C VAL A 8 17.52 -30.46 -15.82
N SER A 9 16.80 -30.27 -16.92
CA SER A 9 16.87 -29.05 -17.73
C SER A 9 15.91 -28.00 -17.15
N VAL A 10 16.48 -26.95 -16.56
CA VAL A 10 15.74 -25.79 -16.05
C VAL A 10 15.75 -24.69 -17.12
N SER A 11 14.57 -24.23 -17.54
CA SER A 11 14.42 -23.05 -18.39
C SER A 11 13.69 -21.96 -17.61
N ALA A 12 14.15 -20.71 -17.77
CA ALA A 12 13.53 -19.54 -17.17
C ALA A 12 13.18 -18.55 -18.30
N THR A 13 11.95 -18.08 -18.32
CA THR A 13 11.46 -17.07 -19.26
C THR A 13 11.06 -15.81 -18.51
N VAL A 14 11.49 -14.64 -19.02
CA VAL A 14 11.10 -13.35 -18.46
C VAL A 14 9.75 -12.95 -19.06
N LEU A 15 8.68 -13.03 -18.26
CA LEU A 15 7.29 -12.80 -18.72
C LEU A 15 7.03 -11.36 -19.21
N SER A 16 7.75 -10.35 -18.71
CA SER A 16 7.61 -8.98 -19.21
C SER A 16 8.93 -8.20 -19.13
N LYS A 17 9.18 -7.37 -20.14
CA LYS A 17 10.26 -6.35 -20.12
C LYS A 17 9.74 -4.99 -19.64
N ASN A 18 8.59 -4.99 -18.96
CA ASN A 18 7.96 -3.78 -18.45
C ASN A 18 8.43 -3.54 -17.02
N SER A 19 8.66 -2.28 -16.69
CA SER A 19 9.10 -1.85 -15.36
C SER A 19 8.33 -0.61 -14.97
N CYS A 20 7.72 -0.64 -13.78
CA CYS A 20 7.04 0.50 -13.20
C CYS A 20 7.83 1.03 -12.00
N LYS A 21 7.88 2.34 -11.84
CA LYS A 21 8.57 3.02 -10.74
C LYS A 21 7.73 4.16 -10.18
N PHE A 22 7.71 4.27 -8.85
CA PHE A 22 7.20 5.46 -8.18
C PHE A 22 8.09 6.67 -8.50
N GLN A 23 7.48 7.83 -8.58
CA GLN A 23 8.12 9.09 -8.93
C GLN A 23 8.15 9.99 -7.68
N GLY A 24 9.26 10.68 -7.44
CA GLY A 24 9.42 11.59 -6.30
C GLY A 24 9.65 10.87 -4.97
N SER A 25 9.21 11.47 -3.86
CA SER A 25 9.31 10.89 -2.52
C SER A 25 8.41 9.67 -2.39
N VAL A 26 9.01 8.52 -2.14
CA VAL A 26 8.30 7.22 -1.98
C VAL A 26 7.58 7.13 -0.63
N ALA A 27 7.97 7.97 0.33
CA ALA A 27 7.30 8.12 1.62
C ALA A 27 6.29 9.28 1.55
N ILE A 28 5.01 8.96 1.62
CA ILE A 28 3.93 9.92 1.80
C ILE A 28 3.35 9.79 3.22
N ALA A 29 3.05 10.94 3.84
CA ALA A 29 2.38 10.97 5.12
C ALA A 29 0.87 11.13 4.92
N LEU A 30 0.10 10.20 5.46
CA LEU A 30 -1.35 10.30 5.51
C LEU A 30 -1.76 10.92 6.85
N ALA A 31 -1.90 12.24 6.89
CA ALA A 31 -2.17 12.97 8.12
C ALA A 31 -3.67 13.07 8.39
N PHE A 32 -4.17 12.32 9.38
CA PHE A 32 -5.54 12.42 9.88
C PHE A 32 -5.79 13.69 10.72
N GLY A 33 -4.73 14.39 11.11
CA GLY A 33 -4.82 15.57 11.97
C GLY A 33 -5.34 15.24 13.36
N ASN A 34 -5.94 16.24 14.01
CA ASN A 34 -6.51 16.08 15.34
C ASN A 34 -7.89 15.44 15.22
N ILE A 35 -8.00 14.19 15.66
CA ILE A 35 -9.28 13.46 15.73
C ILE A 35 -9.96 13.82 17.05
N SER A 36 -11.17 14.36 16.99
CA SER A 36 -11.98 14.64 18.18
C SER A 36 -12.73 13.36 18.61
N PRO A 37 -12.59 12.90 19.87
CA PRO A 37 -13.38 11.79 20.38
C PRO A 37 -14.88 12.05 20.33
N ALA A 38 -15.33 13.31 20.37
CA ALA A 38 -16.75 13.66 20.28
C ALA A 38 -17.30 13.65 18.83
N SER A 39 -16.46 13.38 17.83
CA SER A 39 -16.89 13.38 16.43
C SER A 39 -17.77 12.16 16.12
N ALA A 40 -18.88 12.41 15.43
CA ALA A 40 -19.75 11.37 14.87
C ALA A 40 -19.37 11.01 13.43
N THR A 41 -18.45 11.75 12.80
CA THR A 41 -18.00 11.50 11.43
C THR A 41 -16.64 10.82 11.40
N PRO A 42 -16.40 9.89 10.46
CA PRO A 42 -15.09 9.27 10.30
C PRO A 42 -14.00 10.32 10.05
N ALA A 43 -12.83 10.13 10.66
CA ALA A 43 -11.66 10.94 10.35
C ALA A 43 -11.04 10.40 9.07
N THR A 44 -10.95 11.23 8.03
CA THR A 44 -10.43 10.84 6.73
C THR A 44 -9.20 11.64 6.35
N ALA A 45 -8.29 11.01 5.63
CA ALA A 45 -7.09 11.64 5.10
C ALA A 45 -6.78 11.07 3.71
N SER A 46 -6.20 11.89 2.84
CA SER A 46 -5.80 11.47 1.50
C SER A 46 -4.45 12.05 1.11
N ALA A 47 -3.72 11.28 0.29
CA ALA A 47 -2.45 11.69 -0.29
C ALA A 47 -2.33 11.12 -1.71
N SER A 48 -1.58 11.79 -2.58
CA SER A 48 -1.35 11.35 -3.95
C SER A 48 0.03 10.71 -4.09
N LEU A 49 0.07 9.60 -4.83
CA LEU A 49 1.29 8.97 -5.32
C LEU A 49 1.32 9.08 -6.84
N ALA A 50 2.49 9.28 -7.40
CA ALA A 50 2.70 9.23 -8.84
C ALA A 50 3.66 8.09 -9.18
N PHE A 51 3.40 7.38 -10.27
CA PHE A 51 4.30 6.39 -10.82
C PHE A 51 4.33 6.49 -12.34
N SER A 52 5.34 5.88 -12.95
CA SER A 52 5.45 5.77 -14.40
C SER A 52 5.90 4.36 -14.77
N CYS A 53 5.37 3.84 -15.88
CA CYS A 53 5.77 2.53 -16.40
C CYS A 53 6.46 2.69 -17.76
N GLY A 54 7.60 2.04 -17.90
CA GLY A 54 8.35 1.93 -19.15
C GLY A 54 8.51 0.47 -19.55
N GLY A 55 9.07 0.23 -20.74
CA GLY A 55 9.34 -1.12 -21.22
C GLY A 55 9.30 -1.26 -22.73
N ALA A 56 9.13 -2.50 -23.19
CA ALA A 56 9.01 -2.84 -24.60
C ALA A 56 7.61 -2.52 -25.15
N SER A 57 6.56 -2.63 -24.33
CA SER A 57 5.19 -2.41 -24.76
C SER A 57 4.80 -0.92 -24.80
N PRO A 58 3.91 -0.50 -25.72
CA PRO A 58 3.39 0.87 -25.78
C PRO A 58 2.45 1.20 -24.60
N SER A 59 1.90 0.17 -23.94
CA SER A 59 1.11 0.27 -22.72
C SER A 59 1.49 -0.84 -21.74
N VAL A 60 1.34 -0.54 -20.44
CA VAL A 60 1.65 -1.45 -19.34
C VAL A 60 0.46 -1.50 -18.40
N THR A 61 -0.04 -2.70 -18.14
CA THR A 61 -1.06 -2.94 -17.11
C THR A 61 -0.36 -2.94 -15.75
N TYR A 62 -0.97 -2.34 -14.74
CA TYR A 62 -0.43 -2.31 -13.39
C TYR A 62 -1.46 -2.74 -12.36
N ALA A 63 -0.97 -3.26 -11.25
CA ALA A 63 -1.72 -3.46 -10.02
C ALA A 63 -0.93 -2.91 -8.83
N LEU A 64 -1.63 -2.20 -7.95
CA LEU A 64 -1.14 -1.68 -6.68
C LEU A 64 -1.76 -2.47 -5.56
N ASN A 65 -0.90 -3.12 -4.78
CA ASN A 65 -1.29 -3.83 -3.58
C ASN A 65 -0.64 -3.16 -2.38
N GLN A 66 -1.33 -3.14 -1.25
CA GLN A 66 -0.74 -2.70 0.02
C GLN A 66 -0.55 -3.91 0.93
N ASP A 67 0.46 -3.84 1.79
CA ASP A 67 0.43 -4.66 2.99
C ASP A 67 -0.61 -4.11 3.99
N SER A 68 -0.91 -4.87 5.03
CA SER A 68 -1.86 -4.42 6.07
C SER A 68 -1.19 -3.56 7.15
N GLY A 69 0.00 -3.02 6.89
CA GLY A 69 0.80 -2.26 7.86
C GLY A 69 1.66 -3.11 8.80
N MET A 70 2.55 -2.42 9.54
CA MET A 70 3.52 -3.02 10.46
C MET A 70 2.83 -3.65 11.68
N TYR A 71 1.76 -3.03 12.16
CA TYR A 71 1.10 -3.44 13.39
C TYR A 71 -0.17 -4.26 13.18
N LYS A 72 -0.46 -4.72 11.96
CA LYS A 72 -1.68 -5.45 11.60
C LYS A 72 -2.11 -6.54 12.60
N ALA A 73 -3.41 -6.67 12.79
CA ALA A 73 -4.00 -7.78 13.57
C ALA A 73 -4.25 -9.03 12.70
N GLY A 74 -4.19 -8.87 11.37
CA GLY A 74 -4.48 -9.90 10.38
C GLY A 74 -4.54 -9.32 8.96
N PRO A 75 -4.89 -10.11 7.95
CA PRO A 75 -5.10 -9.62 6.59
C PRO A 75 -6.18 -8.53 6.57
N ASN A 76 -5.88 -7.38 5.96
CA ASN A 76 -6.76 -6.22 5.85
C ASN A 76 -7.23 -5.63 7.19
N ALA A 77 -6.57 -5.97 8.30
CA ALA A 77 -6.85 -5.43 9.62
C ALA A 77 -5.76 -4.45 10.04
N ASN A 78 -5.71 -3.32 9.34
CA ASN A 78 -4.71 -2.28 9.54
C ASN A 78 -4.98 -1.53 10.85
N ARG A 79 -3.92 -1.23 11.60
CA ARG A 79 -4.03 -0.45 12.84
C ARG A 79 -2.76 0.32 13.13
N MET A 80 -2.91 1.54 13.60
CA MET A 80 -1.81 2.37 14.09
C MET A 80 -1.51 2.05 15.55
N LYS A 81 -0.24 2.09 15.94
CA LYS A 81 0.19 1.88 17.32
C LYS A 81 0.41 3.21 18.03
N HIS A 82 -0.03 3.32 19.28
CA HIS A 82 0.24 4.47 20.13
C HIS A 82 1.74 4.60 20.42
N ALA A 83 2.28 5.82 20.42
CA ALA A 83 3.70 6.08 20.54
C ALA A 83 4.32 5.55 21.85
N THR A 84 3.57 5.61 22.96
CA THR A 84 4.08 5.28 24.31
C THR A 84 3.29 4.17 25.03
N GLN A 85 2.19 3.69 24.47
CA GLN A 85 1.27 2.77 25.15
C GLN A 85 1.03 1.53 24.28
N ALA A 86 0.62 0.42 24.90
CA ALA A 86 0.18 -0.78 24.18
C ALA A 86 -1.27 -0.64 23.66
N ALA A 87 -1.58 0.51 23.06
CA ALA A 87 -2.87 0.84 22.48
C ALA A 87 -2.78 0.88 20.95
N TYR A 88 -3.87 0.52 20.28
CA TYR A 88 -3.94 0.48 18.83
C TYR A 88 -5.22 1.14 18.32
N LEU A 89 -5.12 1.84 17.19
CA LEU A 89 -6.22 2.52 16.54
C LEU A 89 -6.42 1.93 15.12
N PRO A 90 -7.49 1.14 14.89
CA PRO A 90 -7.82 0.62 13.58
C PRO A 90 -8.01 1.71 12.52
N TYR A 91 -7.71 1.40 11.27
CA TYR A 91 -8.05 2.26 10.14
C TYR A 91 -8.28 1.42 8.88
N THR A 92 -8.97 2.00 7.92
CA THR A 92 -9.09 1.47 6.57
C THR A 92 -8.22 2.28 5.63
N LEU A 93 -7.66 1.62 4.62
CA LEU A 93 -6.78 2.22 3.62
C LEU A 93 -7.20 1.72 2.23
N THR A 94 -7.40 2.66 1.31
CA THR A 94 -7.88 2.38 -0.04
C THR A 94 -7.00 3.12 -1.05
N ILE A 95 -6.66 2.45 -2.15
CA ILE A 95 -5.86 3.02 -3.24
C ILE A 95 -6.75 3.09 -4.49
N THR A 96 -6.87 4.27 -5.08
CA THR A 96 -7.72 4.49 -6.26
C THR A 96 -6.98 5.29 -7.33
N PRO A 97 -6.87 4.78 -8.57
CA PRO A 97 -7.13 3.39 -8.98
C PRO A 97 -6.12 2.41 -8.38
N SER A 98 -6.57 1.21 -7.98
CA SER A 98 -5.70 0.12 -7.53
C SER A 98 -5.13 -0.72 -8.68
N SER A 99 -5.68 -0.59 -9.89
CA SER A 99 -5.17 -1.24 -11.09
C SER A 99 -5.61 -0.49 -12.34
N GLY A 100 -4.89 -0.65 -13.44
CA GLY A 100 -5.27 -0.08 -14.73
C GLY A 100 -4.21 -0.29 -15.79
N THR A 101 -4.28 0.50 -16.85
CA THR A 101 -3.31 0.47 -17.95
C THR A 101 -2.79 1.88 -18.18
N VAL A 102 -1.46 2.05 -18.20
CA VAL A 102 -0.81 3.32 -18.48
C VAL A 102 -0.07 3.26 -19.81
N ALA A 103 -0.06 4.36 -20.54
CA ALA A 103 0.81 4.49 -21.71
C ALA A 103 2.28 4.50 -21.27
N LYS A 104 3.16 4.01 -22.14
CA LYS A 104 4.61 4.01 -21.90
C LYS A 104 5.12 5.42 -21.57
N ASN A 105 5.86 5.52 -20.48
CA ASN A 105 6.44 6.75 -19.93
C ASN A 105 5.41 7.83 -19.53
N ALA A 106 4.10 7.51 -19.52
CA ALA A 106 3.11 8.40 -18.95
C ALA A 106 3.17 8.34 -17.42
N THR A 107 3.03 9.51 -16.80
CA THR A 107 2.87 9.60 -15.34
C THR A 107 1.42 9.31 -14.99
N GLN A 108 1.21 8.31 -14.14
CA GLN A 108 -0.07 7.98 -13.55
C GLN A 108 -0.09 8.43 -12.10
N SER A 109 -1.12 9.18 -11.73
CA SER A 109 -1.40 9.54 -10.34
C SER A 109 -2.43 8.60 -9.74
N VAL A 110 -2.24 8.23 -8.48
CA VAL A 110 -3.18 7.45 -7.68
C VAL A 110 -3.39 8.14 -6.34
N THR A 111 -4.60 8.04 -5.81
CA THR A 111 -4.96 8.59 -4.51
C THR A 111 -4.99 7.47 -3.50
N VAL A 112 -4.24 7.64 -2.41
CA VAL A 112 -4.31 6.82 -1.22
C VAL A 112 -5.21 7.54 -0.22
N SER A 113 -6.27 6.87 0.20
CA SER A 113 -7.26 7.40 1.14
C SER A 113 -7.35 6.51 2.36
N GLY A 114 -7.35 7.12 3.54
CA GLY A 114 -7.49 6.45 4.82
C GLY A 114 -8.72 6.94 5.57
N SER A 115 -9.28 6.07 6.42
CA SER A 115 -10.40 6.42 7.29
C SER A 115 -10.31 5.70 8.64
N VAL A 116 -10.60 6.44 9.72
CA VAL A 116 -10.78 5.90 11.07
C VAL A 116 -12.25 6.07 11.45
N ALA A 117 -12.92 4.98 11.85
CA ALA A 117 -14.34 5.05 12.17
C ALA A 117 -14.56 5.70 13.55
N PRO A 118 -15.71 6.38 13.78
CA PRO A 118 -16.03 6.98 15.07
C PRO A 118 -15.95 6.02 16.26
N ALA A 119 -16.47 4.80 16.08
CA ALA A 119 -16.41 3.78 17.12
C ALA A 119 -14.98 3.38 17.52
N ASP A 120 -14.00 3.55 16.62
CA ASP A 120 -12.61 3.18 16.88
C ASP A 120 -11.85 4.27 17.65
N PHE A 121 -12.19 5.55 17.42
CA PHE A 121 -11.48 6.67 18.05
C PHE A 121 -12.19 7.28 19.27
N GLN A 122 -13.48 6.99 19.49
CA GLN A 122 -14.26 7.53 20.60
C GLN A 122 -13.71 7.10 21.97
N ASP A 123 -13.32 5.84 22.09
CA ASP A 123 -12.73 5.26 23.32
C ASP A 123 -11.21 5.08 23.23
N ALA A 124 -10.58 5.58 22.16
CA ALA A 124 -9.14 5.48 22.00
C ALA A 124 -8.41 6.39 22.99
N THR A 125 -7.30 5.91 23.54
CA THR A 125 -6.48 6.72 24.44
C THR A 125 -5.91 7.92 23.68
N ALA A 126 -6.05 9.12 24.25
CA ALA A 126 -5.51 10.33 23.63
C ALA A 126 -4.00 10.25 23.46
N GLY A 127 -3.51 10.58 22.25
CA GLY A 127 -2.09 10.64 21.95
C GLY A 127 -1.78 10.45 20.47
N VAL A 128 -0.50 10.19 20.19
CA VAL A 128 0.01 10.04 18.82
C VAL A 128 0.00 8.57 18.43
N TYR A 129 -0.61 8.27 17.29
CA TYR A 129 -0.65 6.95 16.68
C TYR A 129 0.07 6.97 15.35
N ALA A 130 0.83 5.91 15.04
CA ALA A 130 1.52 5.77 13.77
C ALA A 130 1.50 4.31 13.28
N ASP A 131 1.52 4.15 11.96
CA ASP A 131 1.75 2.88 11.28
C ASP A 131 2.65 3.12 10.06
N THR A 132 3.17 2.06 9.49
CA THR A 132 3.89 2.10 8.21
C THR A 132 3.34 1.02 7.30
N VAL A 133 2.83 1.44 6.15
CA VAL A 133 2.27 0.56 5.11
C VAL A 133 3.20 0.56 3.91
N VAL A 134 3.45 -0.62 3.37
CA VAL A 134 4.21 -0.80 2.13
C VAL A 134 3.25 -1.00 0.97
N ILE A 135 3.33 -0.12 -0.04
CA ILE A 135 2.59 -0.26 -1.29
C ILE A 135 3.52 -0.87 -2.34
N THR A 136 3.08 -1.98 -2.91
CA THR A 136 3.77 -2.73 -3.96
C THR A 136 3.13 -2.45 -5.31
N LEU A 137 3.94 -2.07 -6.29
CA LEU A 137 3.53 -1.80 -7.66
C LEU A 137 3.99 -2.94 -8.58
N ASN A 138 3.02 -3.65 -9.16
CA ASN A 138 3.24 -4.79 -10.03
C ASN A 138 2.88 -4.41 -11.49
N PRO A 139 3.83 -4.48 -12.44
CA PRO A 139 3.62 -4.27 -13.89
C PRO A 139 3.08 -5.51 -14.62
#